data_AF-A0A1R3RJE9-F1
#
_entry.id   AF-A0A1R3RJE9-F1
#
_cell.length_a   1.000
_cell.length_b   1.000
_cell.length_c   1.000
_cell.angle_alpha   90.00
_cell.angle_beta   90.00
_cell.angle_gamma   90.00
#
_symmetry.space_group_name_H-M   'P 1'
#
loop_
_entity.id
_entity.type
_entity.pdbx_description
1 polymer ?
#
loop_
_entity_poly.entity_id
_entity_poly.type
_entity_poly.pdbx_seq_one_letter_code
_entity_poly.pdbx_strand_id
1 'polypeptide(L)'
;MLKSRPISHDLSERAVKKVIEVGYHDIQKLGESSWEERTMVLKDGGYNRYREQGATNLGDLAELINEKYDGDLNNLLKKAHNDRDETRQLIKEIKGLGDLGADLFFNNVQSVWPSMAPFIDGRSLQTADKAGISTDLDAIYADLGHDSTRMSRLANGLSAVRLEKRQGDLMAI
;
A
#
# COMPACT_ATOMS: atom_id res chain seq x y z
N MET A 1 -5.26 -1.66 -6.53
CA MET A 1 -5.62 -0.49 -5.69
C MET A 1 -7.10 -0.59 -5.29
N LEU A 2 -7.39 -1.20 -4.14
CA LEU A 2 -8.76 -1.41 -3.64
C LEU A 2 -9.13 -0.24 -2.71
N LYS A 3 -10.37 0.26 -2.79
CA LYS A 3 -10.82 1.49 -2.09
C LYS A 3 -10.73 1.34 -0.57
N SER A 4 -10.30 2.41 0.11
CA SER A 4 -10.33 2.56 1.58
C SER A 4 -11.72 2.85 2.18
N ARG A 5 -12.81 2.36 1.56
CA ARG A 5 -14.16 2.33 2.17
C ARG A 5 -14.35 0.98 2.89
N PRO A 6 -15.31 0.80 3.82
CA PRO A 6 -15.43 -0.46 4.57
C PRO A 6 -15.82 -1.59 3.61
N ILE A 7 -14.78 -2.25 3.11
CA ILE A 7 -14.77 -3.54 2.47
C ILE A 7 -14.19 -4.46 3.55
N SER A 8 -14.75 -5.66 3.69
CA SER A 8 -14.12 -6.64 4.58
C SER A 8 -12.64 -6.76 4.22
N HIS A 9 -11.75 -6.72 5.22
CA HIS A 9 -10.31 -6.90 5.03
C HIS A 9 -10.04 -8.17 4.21
N ASP A 10 -10.77 -9.25 4.51
CA ASP A 10 -10.74 -10.52 3.79
C ASP A 10 -11.03 -10.38 2.29
N LEU A 11 -12.07 -9.63 1.92
CA LEU A 11 -12.42 -9.40 0.51
C LEU A 11 -11.33 -8.63 -0.23
N SER A 12 -10.67 -7.69 0.46
CA SER A 12 -9.57 -6.94 -0.13
C SER A 12 -8.32 -7.80 -0.29
N GLU A 13 -8.01 -8.61 0.72
CA GLU A 13 -6.88 -9.53 0.71
C GLU A 13 -7.01 -10.60 -0.37
N ARG A 14 -8.18 -11.25 -0.48
CA ARG A 14 -8.45 -12.23 -1.54
C ARG A 14 -8.33 -11.63 -2.94
N ALA A 15 -8.82 -10.41 -3.12
CA ALA A 15 -8.71 -9.71 -4.40
C ALA A 15 -7.24 -9.36 -4.74
N VAL A 16 -6.46 -8.87 -3.77
CA VAL A 16 -5.02 -8.63 -3.97
C VAL A 16 -4.28 -9.93 -4.30
N LYS A 17 -4.54 -11.01 -3.56
CA LYS A 17 -3.95 -12.32 -3.81
C LYS A 17 -4.26 -12.79 -5.24
N LYS A 18 -5.50 -12.67 -5.69
CA LYS A 18 -5.91 -13.05 -7.04
C LYS A 18 -5.20 -12.24 -8.12
N VAL A 19 -5.05 -10.92 -7.93
CA VAL A 19 -4.30 -10.02 -8.83
C VAL A 19 -2.82 -10.43 -8.90
N ILE A 20 -2.20 -10.79 -7.77
CA ILE A 20 -0.81 -11.26 -7.74
C ILE A 20 -0.67 -12.62 -8.42
N GLU A 21 -1.57 -13.57 -8.15
CA GLU A 21 -1.58 -14.93 -8.73
C GLU A 21 -1.63 -14.91 -10.26
N VAL A 22 -2.42 -14.00 -10.85
CA VAL A 22 -2.47 -13.85 -12.31
C VAL A 22 -1.30 -13.05 -12.87
N GLY A 23 -0.40 -12.55 -12.01
CA GLY A 23 0.84 -11.87 -12.40
C GLY A 23 0.72 -10.36 -12.59
N TYR A 24 -0.36 -9.72 -12.18
CA TYR A 24 -0.53 -8.26 -12.31
C TYR A 24 0.28 -7.43 -11.30
N HIS A 25 1.16 -8.07 -10.54
CA HIS A 25 2.22 -7.36 -9.81
C HIS A 25 3.35 -6.91 -10.75
N ASP A 26 3.46 -7.53 -11.93
CA ASP A 26 4.26 -7.06 -13.05
C ASP A 26 3.47 -6.02 -13.85
N ILE A 27 4.05 -4.83 -14.00
CA ILE A 27 3.40 -3.69 -14.65
C ILE A 27 3.22 -3.90 -16.16
N GLN A 28 4.12 -4.65 -16.81
CA GLN A 28 4.03 -4.93 -18.23
C GLN A 28 2.85 -5.87 -18.48
N LYS A 29 2.78 -6.97 -17.72
CA LYS A 29 1.66 -7.92 -17.80
C LYS A 29 0.33 -7.25 -17.47
N LEU A 30 0.31 -6.36 -16.48
CA LEU A 30 -0.89 -5.60 -16.17
C LEU A 30 -1.29 -4.63 -17.30
N GLY A 31 -0.32 -3.99 -17.94
CA GLY A 31 -0.53 -3.08 -19.08
C GLY A 31 -1.05 -3.78 -20.33
N GLU A 32 -0.62 -5.02 -20.57
CA GLU A 32 -1.09 -5.86 -21.68
C GLU A 32 -2.52 -6.39 -21.49
N SER A 33 -3.02 -6.40 -20.24
CA SER A 33 -4.36 -6.90 -19.96
C SER A 33 -5.47 -5.93 -20.36
N SER A 34 -6.55 -6.49 -20.89
CA SER A 34 -7.78 -5.76 -21.21
C SER A 34 -8.54 -5.34 -19.96
N TRP A 35 -9.49 -4.41 -20.13
CA TRP A 35 -10.37 -4.00 -19.05
C TRP A 35 -11.28 -5.15 -18.58
N GLU A 36 -11.77 -5.97 -19.51
CA GLU A 36 -12.61 -7.15 -19.26
C GLU A 36 -11.86 -8.20 -18.45
N GLU A 37 -10.60 -8.50 -18.81
CA GLU A 37 -9.75 -9.45 -18.06
C GLU A 37 -9.53 -8.98 -16.63
N ARG A 38 -9.16 -7.70 -16.44
CA ARG A 38 -9.00 -7.13 -15.09
C ARG A 38 -10.29 -7.17 -14.28
N THR A 39 -11.43 -6.91 -14.93
CA THR A 39 -12.75 -6.97 -14.28
C THR A 39 -13.09 -8.39 -13.84
N MET A 40 -12.78 -9.40 -14.65
CA MET A 40 -12.98 -10.80 -14.32
C MET A 40 -12.05 -11.29 -13.21
N VAL A 41 -10.77 -10.91 -13.23
CA VAL A 41 -9.81 -11.21 -12.15
C VAL A 41 -10.31 -10.64 -10.81
N LEU A 42 -10.79 -9.40 -10.81
CA LEU A 42 -11.34 -8.77 -9.61
C LEU A 42 -12.65 -9.42 -9.14
N LYS A 43 -13.50 -9.86 -10.08
CA LYS A 43 -14.72 -10.63 -9.78
C LYS A 43 -14.36 -11.95 -9.09
N ASP A 44 -13.41 -12.70 -9.64
CA ASP A 44 -12.95 -14.00 -9.10
C ASP A 44 -12.29 -13.83 -7.73
N GLY A 45 -11.62 -12.70 -7.50
CA GLY A 45 -11.10 -12.30 -6.19
C GLY A 45 -12.18 -11.88 -5.18
N GLY A 46 -13.45 -11.88 -5.56
CA GLY A 46 -14.57 -11.47 -4.70
C GLY A 46 -14.82 -9.97 -4.63
N TYR A 47 -14.11 -9.15 -5.41
CA TYR A 47 -14.20 -7.69 -5.39
C TYR A 47 -15.40 -7.14 -6.19
N ASN A 48 -16.54 -7.84 -6.12
CA ASN A 48 -17.69 -7.65 -7.01
C ASN A 48 -18.23 -6.22 -7.02
N ARG A 49 -18.32 -5.56 -5.86
CA ARG A 49 -18.93 -4.23 -5.74
C ARG A 49 -18.18 -3.14 -6.49
N TYR A 50 -16.87 -3.29 -6.65
CA TYR A 50 -15.99 -2.24 -7.18
C TYR A 50 -15.07 -2.76 -8.30
N ARG A 51 -15.34 -3.95 -8.86
CA ARG A 51 -14.51 -4.60 -9.88
C ARG A 51 -14.25 -3.72 -11.10
N GLU A 52 -15.28 -3.02 -11.59
CA GLU A 52 -15.18 -2.19 -12.81
C GLU A 52 -14.27 -0.97 -12.56
N GLN A 53 -14.51 -0.24 -11.46
CA GLN A 53 -13.63 0.85 -11.04
C GLN A 53 -12.22 0.36 -10.73
N GLY A 54 -12.09 -0.82 -10.11
CA GLY A 54 -10.80 -1.43 -9.80
C GLY A 54 -10.03 -1.78 -11.07
N ALA A 55 -10.71 -2.30 -12.09
CA ALA A 55 -10.11 -2.62 -13.38
C ALA A 55 -9.63 -1.36 -14.10
N THR A 56 -10.45 -0.30 -14.12
CA THR A 56 -10.03 1.02 -14.62
C THR A 56 -8.81 1.54 -13.86
N ASN A 57 -8.83 1.55 -12.53
CA ASN A 57 -7.72 2.06 -11.73
C ASN A 57 -6.42 1.25 -11.93
N LEU A 58 -6.52 -0.07 -12.16
CA LEU A 58 -5.36 -0.91 -12.46
C LEU A 58 -4.79 -0.58 -13.85
N GLY A 59 -5.64 -0.28 -14.82
CA GLY A 59 -5.19 0.21 -16.13
C GLY A 59 -4.54 1.58 -16.07
N ASP A 60 -5.20 2.54 -15.44
CA ASP A 60 -4.66 3.89 -15.25
C ASP A 60 -3.31 3.85 -14.50
N LEU A 61 -3.14 2.92 -13.55
CA LEU A 61 -1.87 2.66 -12.88
C LEU A 61 -0.80 2.17 -13.87
N ALA A 62 -1.10 1.14 -14.67
CA ALA A 62 -0.14 0.58 -15.62
C ALA A 62 0.31 1.61 -16.66
N GLU A 63 -0.63 2.38 -17.20
CA GLU A 63 -0.37 3.47 -18.13
C GLU A 63 0.54 4.53 -17.48
N LEU A 64 0.19 5.04 -16.30
CA LEU A 64 0.99 6.04 -15.58
C LEU A 64 2.42 5.56 -15.33
N ILE A 65 2.61 4.32 -14.88
CA ILE A 65 3.95 3.80 -14.58
C ILE A 65 4.77 3.56 -15.85
N ASN A 66 4.16 3.04 -16.91
CA ASN A 66 4.85 2.85 -18.18
C ASN A 66 5.24 4.18 -18.84
N GLU A 67 4.34 5.16 -18.87
CA GLU A 67 4.57 6.43 -19.58
C GLU A 67 5.45 7.41 -18.80
N LYS A 68 5.25 7.54 -17.48
CA LYS A 68 5.94 8.56 -16.68
C LYS A 68 7.21 8.05 -16.01
N TYR A 69 7.29 6.73 -15.81
CA TYR A 69 8.33 6.08 -15.01
C TYR A 69 8.98 4.89 -15.74
N ASP A 70 8.80 4.76 -17.06
CA ASP A 70 9.43 3.74 -17.91
C ASP A 70 9.19 2.29 -17.44
N GLY A 71 8.05 2.02 -16.84
CA GLY A 71 7.70 0.69 -16.31
C GLY A 71 8.42 0.33 -15.00
N ASP A 72 9.15 1.27 -14.39
CA ASP A 72 9.87 1.04 -13.14
C ASP A 72 9.56 2.15 -12.12
N LEU A 73 8.83 1.79 -11.06
CA LEU A 73 8.46 2.73 -10.00
C LEU A 73 9.68 3.31 -9.28
N ASN A 74 10.87 2.69 -9.35
CA ASN A 74 12.10 3.31 -8.82
C ASN A 74 12.44 4.64 -9.51
N ASN A 75 11.97 4.86 -10.75
CA ASN A 75 12.14 6.14 -11.44
C ASN A 75 11.28 7.25 -10.80
N LEU A 76 10.18 6.91 -10.12
CA LEU A 76 9.44 7.87 -9.29
C LEU A 76 10.32 8.37 -8.14
N LEU A 77 11.00 7.47 -7.42
CA LEU A 77 11.91 7.84 -6.34
C LEU A 77 13.07 8.71 -6.82
N LYS A 78 13.66 8.37 -7.98
CA LYS A 78 14.72 9.19 -8.61
C LYS A 78 14.21 10.58 -8.95
N LYS A 79 13.00 10.68 -9.52
CA LYS A 79 12.35 11.95 -9.87
C LYS A 79 12.01 12.79 -8.64
N ALA A 80 11.72 12.15 -7.52
CA ALA A 80 11.53 12.79 -6.21
C ALA A 80 12.85 13.13 -5.51
N HIS A 81 14.01 12.94 -6.14
CA HIS A 81 15.32 13.19 -5.54
C HIS A 81 15.57 12.43 -4.22
N ASN A 82 14.93 11.28 -4.02
CA ASN A 82 14.90 10.56 -2.74
C ASN A 82 14.28 11.35 -1.57
N ASP A 83 13.56 12.43 -1.86
CA ASP A 83 12.83 13.22 -0.87
C ASP A 83 11.47 12.59 -0.59
N ARG A 84 11.14 12.44 0.69
CA ARG A 84 9.92 11.76 1.14
C ARG A 84 8.65 12.57 0.83
N ASP A 85 8.72 13.89 0.93
CA ASP A 85 7.57 14.76 0.70
C ASP A 85 7.25 14.87 -0.79
N GLU A 86 8.28 14.98 -1.64
CA GLU A 86 8.13 14.88 -3.10
C GLU A 86 7.62 13.51 -3.53
N THR A 87 8.17 12.43 -2.96
CA THR A 87 7.70 11.05 -3.21
C THR A 87 6.23 10.92 -2.84
N ARG A 88 5.79 11.55 -1.73
CA ARG A 88 4.39 11.56 -1.30
C ARG A 88 3.49 12.30 -2.28
N GLN A 89 3.93 13.40 -2.89
CA GLN A 89 3.13 14.08 -3.89
C GLN A 89 3.01 13.24 -5.16
N LEU A 90 4.13 12.67 -5.65
CA LEU A 90 4.13 11.88 -6.88
C LEU A 90 3.32 10.58 -6.74
N ILE A 91 3.41 9.87 -5.62
CA ILE A 91 2.65 8.62 -5.43
C ILE A 91 1.13 8.87 -5.42
N LYS A 92 0.70 10.07 -5.01
CA LYS A 92 -0.72 10.48 -4.99
C LYS A 92 -1.29 10.80 -6.37
N GLU A 93 -0.44 10.88 -7.40
CA GLU A 93 -0.91 10.94 -8.79
C GLU A 93 -1.54 9.61 -9.25
N ILE A 94 -1.17 8.49 -8.60
CA ILE A 94 -1.81 7.20 -8.84
C ILE A 94 -3.27 7.31 -8.39
N LYS A 95 -4.18 7.15 -9.36
CA LYS A 95 -5.62 7.35 -9.14
C LYS A 95 -6.16 6.46 -8.02
N GLY A 96 -6.60 7.11 -6.96
CA GLY A 96 -7.19 6.49 -5.77
C GLY A 96 -6.23 6.39 -4.58
N LEU A 97 -4.94 6.72 -4.74
CA LEU A 97 -4.02 6.92 -3.61
C LEU A 97 -4.24 8.32 -3.00
N GLY A 98 -5.05 8.39 -1.94
CA GLY A 98 -5.11 9.55 -1.05
C GLY A 98 -4.06 9.46 0.07
N ASP A 99 -4.14 10.35 1.06
CA ASP A 99 -3.17 10.40 2.17
C ASP A 99 -3.04 9.08 2.93
N LEU A 100 -4.18 8.40 3.17
CA LEU A 100 -4.18 7.08 3.78
C LEU A 100 -3.47 6.03 2.91
N GLY A 101 -3.65 6.10 1.58
CA GLY A 101 -2.99 5.19 0.66
C GLY A 101 -1.48 5.44 0.61
N ALA A 102 -1.08 6.71 0.63
CA ALA A 102 0.33 7.11 0.72
C ALA A 102 0.97 6.63 2.02
N ASP A 103 0.30 6.77 3.16
CA ASP A 103 0.81 6.28 4.45
C ASP A 103 1.02 4.76 4.45
N LEU A 104 0.07 3.99 3.94
CA LEU A 104 0.21 2.54 3.79
C LEU A 104 1.34 2.17 2.82
N PHE A 105 1.50 2.93 1.73
CA PHE A 105 2.62 2.77 0.83
C PHE A 105 3.95 3.01 1.56
N PHE A 106 4.09 4.10 2.31
CA PHE A 106 5.31 4.41 3.04
C PHE A 106 5.65 3.39 4.13
N ASN A 107 4.66 2.83 4.83
CA ASN A 107 4.92 1.73 5.76
C ASN A 107 5.65 0.55 5.10
N ASN A 108 5.28 0.22 3.86
CA ASN A 108 5.80 -0.94 3.13
C ASN A 108 7.08 -0.64 2.34
N VAL A 109 7.11 0.52 1.66
CA VAL A 109 8.14 0.81 0.68
C VAL A 109 9.53 0.95 1.28
N GLN A 110 9.66 1.26 2.58
CA GLN A 110 10.96 1.38 3.29
C GLN A 110 11.84 0.13 3.16
N SER A 111 11.21 -1.05 3.00
CA SER A 111 11.93 -2.32 2.78
C SER A 111 12.62 -2.39 1.41
N VAL A 112 12.17 -1.59 0.45
CA VAL A 112 12.70 -1.50 -0.92
C VAL A 112 13.43 -0.17 -1.16
N TRP A 113 12.96 0.92 -0.53
CA TRP A 113 13.49 2.28 -0.59
C TRP A 113 13.95 2.72 0.81
N PRO A 114 15.16 2.35 1.25
CA PRO A 114 15.66 2.66 2.59
C PRO A 114 15.67 4.15 2.93
N SER A 115 15.79 5.03 1.94
CA SER A 115 15.71 6.49 2.11
C SER A 115 14.36 6.99 2.63
N MET A 116 13.31 6.16 2.59
CA MET A 116 11.99 6.50 3.13
C MET A 116 11.86 6.17 4.63
N ALA A 117 12.82 5.43 5.21
CA ALA A 117 12.87 5.16 6.64
C ALA A 117 13.51 6.34 7.41
N PRO A 118 13.13 6.57 8.68
CA PRO A 118 12.06 5.86 9.40
C PRO A 118 10.66 6.42 9.10
N PHE A 119 9.68 5.53 8.99
CA PHE A 119 8.27 5.89 8.85
C PHE A 119 7.33 4.88 9.53
N ILE A 120 6.35 5.40 10.26
CA ILE A 120 5.16 4.67 10.74
C ILE A 120 3.97 5.61 10.54
N ASP A 121 2.89 5.13 9.92
CA ASP A 121 1.68 5.93 9.76
C ASP A 121 1.08 6.34 11.12
N GLY A 122 0.46 7.52 11.16
CA GLY A 122 -0.03 8.08 12.42
C GLY A 122 -1.02 7.20 13.17
N ARG A 123 -1.81 6.35 12.49
CA ARG A 123 -2.77 5.45 13.16
C ARG A 123 -2.06 4.26 13.79
N SER A 124 -1.03 3.73 13.13
CA SER A 124 -0.19 2.67 13.68
C SER A 124 0.67 3.20 14.83
N LEU A 125 1.17 4.44 14.76
CA LEU A 125 1.89 5.08 15.86
C LEU A 125 1.00 5.27 17.10
N GLN A 126 -0.26 5.67 16.92
CA GLN A 126 -1.26 5.68 18.02
C GLN A 126 -1.52 4.29 18.61
N THR A 127 -1.36 3.23 17.81
CA THR A 127 -1.51 1.85 18.29
C THR A 127 -0.31 1.42 19.11
N ALA A 128 0.90 1.86 18.74
CA ALA A 128 2.12 1.69 19.52
C ALA A 128 2.02 2.38 20.89
N ASP A 129 1.58 3.65 20.90
CA ASP A 129 1.38 4.43 22.14
C ASP A 129 0.44 3.72 23.12
N LYS A 130 -0.72 3.27 22.63
CA LYS A 130 -1.69 2.49 23.43
C LYS A 130 -1.16 1.15 23.93
N ALA A 131 -0.13 0.61 23.29
CA ALA A 131 0.54 -0.62 23.69
C ALA A 131 1.75 -0.37 24.63
N GLY A 132 2.04 0.89 24.97
CA GLY A 132 3.19 1.27 25.80
C GLY A 132 4.53 1.20 25.05
N ILE A 133 4.50 1.20 23.72
CA ILE A 133 5.69 1.24 22.87
C ILE A 133 6.05 2.71 22.60
N SER A 134 7.34 3.03 22.53
CA SER A 134 7.82 4.37 22.17
C SER A 134 7.18 4.85 20.86
N THR A 135 6.97 6.16 20.74
CA THR A 135 6.51 6.82 19.51
C THR A 135 7.60 7.70 18.87
N ASP A 136 8.79 7.74 19.47
CA ASP A 136 9.98 8.37 18.90
C ASP A 136 10.52 7.49 17.78
N LEU A 137 10.30 7.91 16.53
CA LEU A 137 10.69 7.14 15.35
C LEU A 137 12.20 6.95 15.24
N ASP A 138 13.01 7.92 15.67
CA ASP A 138 14.46 7.83 15.58
C ASP A 138 15.00 6.86 16.63
N ALA A 139 14.46 6.89 17.85
CA ALA A 139 14.80 5.92 18.89
C ALA A 139 14.39 4.49 18.49
N ILE A 140 13.17 4.31 17.97
CA ILE A 140 12.72 3.01 17.45
C ILE A 140 13.65 2.53 16.33
N TYR A 141 14.02 3.41 15.41
CA TYR A 141 14.87 3.03 14.29
C TYR A 141 16.28 2.64 14.73
N ALA A 142 16.85 3.34 15.72
CA ALA A 142 18.11 3.00 16.35
C ALA A 142 18.05 1.63 17.04
N ASP A 143 16.99 1.33 17.79
CA ASP A 143 16.79 0.03 18.45
C ASP A 143 16.66 -1.13 17.44
N LEU A 144 16.11 -0.84 16.26
CA LEU A 144 16.05 -1.79 15.15
C LEU A 144 17.39 -1.89 14.38
N GLY A 145 18.42 -1.16 14.78
CA GLY A 145 19.75 -1.16 14.17
C GLY A 145 19.81 -0.40 12.84
N HIS A 146 18.96 0.62 12.66
CA HIS A 146 18.79 1.36 11.41
C HIS A 146 18.47 0.45 10.20
N ASP A 147 17.74 -0.63 10.44
CA ASP A 147 17.30 -1.59 9.42
C ASP A 147 15.91 -1.20 8.89
N SER A 148 15.85 -0.65 7.67
CA SER A 148 14.61 -0.19 7.05
C SER A 148 13.60 -1.31 6.79
N THR A 149 14.07 -2.56 6.64
CA THR A 149 13.20 -3.73 6.49
C THR A 149 12.54 -4.09 7.82
N ARG A 150 13.29 -4.06 8.93
CA ARG A 150 12.70 -4.22 10.27
C ARG A 150 11.72 -3.11 10.59
N MET A 151 12.04 -1.87 10.20
CA MET A 151 11.15 -0.73 10.38
C MET A 151 9.83 -0.92 9.63
N SER A 152 9.90 -1.36 8.37
CA SER A 152 8.71 -1.70 7.57
C SER A 152 7.88 -2.82 8.20
N ARG A 153 8.53 -3.87 8.71
CA ARG A 153 7.83 -4.97 9.41
C ARG A 153 7.11 -4.49 10.67
N LEU A 154 7.75 -3.63 11.47
CA LEU A 154 7.14 -3.03 12.66
C LEU A 154 5.91 -2.19 12.29
N ALA A 155 6.04 -1.28 11.33
CA ALA A 155 4.94 -0.44 10.87
C ALA A 155 3.72 -1.25 10.41
N ASN A 156 3.97 -2.32 9.62
CA ASN A 156 2.91 -3.21 9.15
C ASN A 156 2.31 -4.08 10.28
N GLY A 157 3.12 -4.55 11.23
CA GLY A 157 2.65 -5.30 12.40
C GLY A 157 1.72 -4.46 13.27
N LEU A 158 2.06 -3.20 13.53
CA LEU A 158 1.21 -2.25 14.25
C LEU A 158 -0.11 -1.98 13.50
N SER A 159 -0.05 -1.85 12.17
CA SER A 159 -1.24 -1.70 11.33
C SER A 159 -2.15 -2.93 11.39
N ALA A 160 -1.59 -4.14 11.40
CA ALA A 160 -2.33 -5.39 11.53
C ALA A 160 -3.05 -5.50 12.88
N VAL A 161 -2.34 -5.28 14.00
CA VAL A 161 -2.93 -5.27 15.35
C VAL A 161 -4.09 -4.27 15.45
N ARG A 162 -3.92 -3.09 14.84
CA ARG A 162 -4.98 -2.06 14.80
C ARG A 162 -6.23 -2.55 14.04
N LEU A 163 -6.04 -3.26 12.93
CA LEU A 163 -7.15 -3.76 12.11
C LEU A 163 -7.89 -4.92 12.78
N GLU A 164 -7.17 -5.83 13.44
CA GLU A 164 -7.75 -6.92 14.22
C GLU A 164 -8.62 -6.40 15.37
N LYS A 165 -8.12 -5.43 16.16
CA LYS A 165 -8.91 -4.82 17.25
C LYS A 165 -10.20 -4.18 16.75
N ARG A 166 -10.14 -3.44 15.63
CA ARG A 166 -11.34 -2.84 15.03
C ARG A 166 -12.35 -3.87 14.54
N GLN A 167 -11.91 -5.01 14.02
CA GLN A 167 -12.81 -6.08 13.63
C GLN A 167 -13.46 -6.73 14.85
N GLY A 168 -12.71 -6.97 15.93
CA GLY A 168 -13.25 -7.45 17.20
C GLY A 168 -14.34 -6.53 17.75
N ASP A 169 -14.10 -5.21 17.76
CA ASP A 169 -15.07 -4.21 18.21
C ASP A 169 -16.34 -4.19 17.34
N LEU A 170 -16.21 -4.35 16.02
CA LEU A 170 -17.35 -4.38 15.08
C LEU A 170 -18.18 -5.67 15.16
N MET A 171 -17.57 -6.80 15.52
CA MET A 171 -18.26 -8.09 15.68
C MET A 171 -18.90 -8.26 17.07
N ALA A 172 -18.61 -7.35 18.01
CA ALA A 172 -19.15 -7.34 19.37
C ALA A 172 -20.42 -6.47 19.53
N ILE A 173 -20.94 -5.91 18.43
CA ILE A 173 -22.18 -5.10 18.35
C ILE A 173 -23.26 -5.89 17.61
#